data_AF-A0A847H4X7-F1
#
_entry.id   AF-A0A847H4X7-F1
#
_cell.length_a   1.000
_cell.length_b   1.000
_cell.length_c   1.000
_cell.angle_alpha   90.00
_cell.angle_beta   90.00
_cell.angle_gamma   90.00
#
_symmetry.space_group_name_H-M   'P 1'
#
loop_
_entity.id
_entity.type
_entity.pdbx_description
1 polymer ?
#
loop_
_entity_poly.entity_id
_entity_poly.type
_entity_poly.pdbx_seq_one_letter_code
_entity_poly.pdbx_strand_id
1 'polypeptide(L)'
;MSDDSEKKVVSLFSAHKKTKCPAKKTQNVCQSPEGYYYVAVETDENGRHFDEKDLLARANAFYYIVKVMVKDGPRVFIHNYKVSAEDLMKFIKIYVDGRGDGQIIEIDKFFEEDWA
;
A
#
# COMPACT_ATOMS: atom_id res chain seq x y z
N MET A 1 13.05 8.55 -10.01
CA MET A 1 13.17 9.07 -8.63
C MET A 1 12.48 8.09 -7.65
N SER A 2 12.77 6.79 -7.73
CA SER A 2 12.04 5.75 -6.97
C SER A 2 12.74 5.29 -5.69
N ASP A 3 13.95 5.79 -5.43
CA ASP A 3 14.77 5.26 -4.33
C ASP A 3 14.40 5.81 -2.95
N ASP A 4 13.83 7.02 -2.86
CA ASP A 4 13.65 7.70 -1.56
C ASP A 4 12.43 7.20 -0.78
N SER A 5 11.36 6.80 -1.46
CA SER A 5 10.17 6.21 -0.85
C SER A 5 10.46 4.81 -0.33
N GLU A 6 11.14 3.96 -1.12
CA GLU A 6 11.58 2.64 -0.71
C GLU A 6 12.55 2.72 0.47
N LYS A 7 13.53 3.64 0.44
CA LYS A 7 14.43 3.88 1.58
C LYS A 7 13.68 4.32 2.83
N LYS A 8 12.64 5.17 2.72
CA LYS A 8 11.80 5.58 3.86
C LYS A 8 11.02 4.40 4.44
N VAL A 9 10.43 3.54 3.61
CA VAL A 9 9.69 2.35 4.05
C VAL A 9 10.63 1.32 4.67
N VAL A 10 11.77 1.04 4.05
CA VAL A 10 12.79 0.14 4.60
C VAL A 10 13.35 0.71 5.92
N SER A 11 13.56 2.02 6.01
CA SER A 11 13.95 2.72 7.25
C SER A 11 12.92 2.52 8.37
N LEU A 12 11.63 2.64 8.06
CA LEU A 12 10.52 2.43 9.01
C LEU A 12 10.54 1.04 9.64
N PHE A 13 10.88 0.00 8.86
CA PHE A 13 10.92 -1.40 9.34
C PHE A 13 12.29 -1.86 9.87
N SER A 14 13.38 -1.19 9.49
CA SER A 14 14.75 -1.61 9.89
C SER A 14 15.13 -1.20 11.32
N ALA A 15 14.44 -0.23 11.91
CA ALA A 15 14.88 0.40 13.15
C ALA A 15 14.64 -0.43 14.43
N HIS A 16 13.82 -1.51 14.44
CA HIS A 16 13.39 -2.08 15.72
C HIS A 16 13.20 -3.61 15.71
N LYS A 17 14.30 -4.36 15.85
CA LYS A 17 14.24 -5.72 16.44
C LYS A 17 14.07 -5.57 17.95
N LYS A 18 12.92 -6.04 18.48
CA LYS A 18 12.43 -5.97 19.89
C LYS A 18 11.67 -4.66 20.15
N THR A 19 10.37 -4.66 20.45
CA THR A 19 9.75 -5.13 21.71
C THR A 19 8.22 -4.94 21.59
N LYS A 20 7.43 -5.66 22.40
CA LYS A 20 5.97 -5.45 22.56
C LYS A 20 5.68 -4.00 22.97
N CYS A 21 4.79 -3.33 22.24
CA CYS A 21 4.37 -1.95 22.47
C CYS A 21 3.92 -1.72 23.93
N PRO A 22 4.42 -0.66 24.59
CA PRO A 22 3.62 0.57 24.65
C PRO A 22 4.43 1.88 24.61
N ALA A 23 3.76 2.92 24.09
CA ALA A 23 3.98 4.36 24.28
C ALA A 23 5.42 4.86 24.50
N LYS A 24 6.03 5.37 23.43
CA LYS A 24 6.93 6.54 23.44
C LYS A 24 7.06 7.09 22.01
N LYS A 25 7.32 8.40 21.93
CA LYS A 25 7.31 9.37 20.80
C LYS A 25 8.05 9.02 19.49
N THR A 26 8.22 7.76 19.15
CA THR A 26 8.92 7.30 17.96
C THR A 26 8.12 6.16 17.37
N GLN A 27 7.72 6.30 16.11
CA GLN A 27 7.04 5.30 15.27
C GLN A 27 7.32 3.86 15.73
N ASN A 28 6.36 3.27 16.45
CA ASN A 28 6.49 1.90 16.94
C ASN A 28 5.89 0.97 15.88
N VAL A 29 6.67 -0.04 15.48
CA VAL A 29 6.17 -1.15 14.66
C VAL A 29 5.28 -2.02 15.55
N CYS A 30 4.02 -2.11 15.20
CA CYS A 30 3.00 -2.91 15.86
C CYS A 30 2.70 -4.17 15.03
N GLN A 31 2.12 -5.18 15.68
CA GLN A 31 1.59 -6.36 15.01
C GLN A 31 0.09 -6.46 15.30
N SER A 32 -0.71 -6.68 14.25
CA SER A 32 -2.15 -6.91 14.36
C SER A 32 -2.43 -8.33 14.89
N PRO A 33 -3.62 -8.59 15.45
CA PRO A 33 -4.04 -9.93 15.87
C PRO A 33 -3.99 -10.97 14.74
N GLU A 34 -4.19 -10.53 13.50
CA GLU A 34 -4.15 -11.34 12.28
C GLU A 34 -2.72 -11.57 11.77
N GLY A 35 -1.72 -11.00 12.45
CA GLY A 35 -0.30 -11.21 12.16
C GLY A 35 0.35 -10.17 11.25
N TYR A 36 -0.37 -9.13 10.80
CA TYR A 36 0.17 -8.08 9.94
C TYR A 36 0.99 -7.07 10.73
N TYR A 37 2.11 -6.59 10.17
CA TYR A 37 2.89 -5.51 10.77
C TYR A 37 2.40 -4.15 10.28
N TYR A 38 2.30 -3.18 11.18
CA TYR A 38 1.94 -1.79 10.84
C TYR A 38 2.73 -0.80 11.69
N VAL A 39 2.84 0.44 11.22
CA VAL A 39 3.45 1.54 11.99
C VAL A 39 2.36 2.56 12.31
N ALA A 40 2.17 2.84 13.59
CA ALA A 40 1.30 3.92 14.01
C ALA A 40 2.03 5.26 13.87
N VAL A 41 1.48 6.16 13.05
CA VAL A 41 1.98 7.52 12.86
C VAL A 41 0.92 8.48 13.39
N GLU A 42 1.30 9.36 14.31
CA GLU A 42 0.37 10.30 14.97
C GLU A 42 0.40 11.71 14.37
N THR A 43 1.49 12.04 13.67
CA THR A 43 1.74 13.36 13.09
C THR A 43 2.37 13.27 11.72
N ASP A 44 2.11 14.26 10.86
CA ASP A 44 2.76 14.43 9.58
C ASP A 44 4.25 14.82 9.71
N GLU A 45 4.94 15.02 8.58
CA GLU A 45 6.36 15.45 8.55
C GLU A 45 6.60 16.82 9.21
N ASN A 46 5.54 17.61 9.44
CA ASN A 46 5.58 18.92 10.09
C ASN A 46 5.14 18.88 11.56
N GLY A 47 4.87 17.70 12.12
CA GLY A 47 4.40 17.54 13.50
C GLY A 47 2.92 17.89 13.73
N ARG A 48 2.13 18.04 12.65
CA ARG A 48 0.68 18.29 12.75
C ARG A 48 -0.07 16.98 12.86
N HIS A 49 -1.09 16.95 13.71
CA HIS A 49 -1.99 15.81 13.78
C HIS A 49 -2.80 15.67 12.49
N PHE A 50 -3.11 14.43 12.13
CA PHE A 50 -3.94 14.15 10.96
C PHE A 50 -5.39 14.59 11.19
N ASP A 51 -5.97 15.25 10.19
CA ASP A 51 -7.39 15.56 10.13
C ASP A 51 -8.11 14.49 9.29
N GLU A 52 -9.21 13.96 9.82
CA GLU A 52 -9.97 12.89 9.16
C GLU A 52 -10.53 13.30 7.80
N LYS A 53 -11.02 14.55 7.67
CA LYS A 53 -11.60 15.03 6.41
C LYS A 53 -10.53 15.17 5.34
N ASP A 54 -9.35 15.67 5.72
CA ASP A 54 -8.23 15.80 4.79
C ASP A 54 -7.72 14.43 4.33
N LEU A 55 -7.68 13.44 5.23
CA LEU A 55 -7.31 12.07 4.88
C LEU A 55 -8.31 11.44 3.90
N LEU A 56 -9.61 11.60 4.14
CA LEU A 56 -10.66 11.07 3.27
C LEU A 56 -10.69 11.79 1.91
N ALA A 57 -10.52 13.11 1.90
CA ALA A 57 -10.47 13.88 0.65
C ALA A 57 -9.30 13.43 -0.23
N ARG A 58 -8.13 13.16 0.37
CA ARG A 58 -6.96 12.65 -0.33
C ARG A 58 -7.13 11.21 -0.83
N ALA A 59 -7.98 10.40 -0.22
CA ALA A 59 -8.21 9.01 -0.64
C ALA A 59 -8.72 8.91 -2.08
N ASN A 60 -9.41 9.94 -2.57
CA ASN A 60 -9.97 9.99 -3.92
C ASN A 60 -9.04 10.62 -4.96
N ALA A 61 -7.88 11.15 -4.55
CA ALA A 61 -6.95 11.86 -5.44
C ALA A 61 -5.95 10.93 -6.16
N PHE A 62 -6.06 9.62 -5.95
CA PHE A 62 -5.13 8.65 -6.50
C PHE A 62 -5.85 7.38 -6.96
N TYR A 63 -5.15 6.60 -7.76
CA TYR A 63 -5.58 5.28 -8.19
C TYR A 63 -4.44 4.28 -7.99
N TYR A 64 -4.76 3.01 -8.15
CA TYR A 64 -3.82 1.92 -8.08
C TYR A 64 -3.61 1.31 -9.46
N ILE A 65 -2.37 0.97 -9.79
CA ILE A 65 -2.08 0.05 -10.89
C ILE A 65 -1.86 -1.32 -10.27
N VAL A 66 -2.76 -2.26 -10.57
CA VAL A 66 -2.62 -3.65 -10.16
C VAL A 66 -2.04 -4.44 -11.33
N LYS A 67 -0.84 -5.01 -11.15
CA LYS A 67 -0.18 -5.84 -12.16
C LYS A 67 -0.53 -7.29 -11.93
N VAL A 68 -1.08 -7.91 -12.96
CA VAL A 68 -1.52 -9.31 -12.94
C VAL A 68 -0.71 -10.08 -13.98
N MET A 69 -0.01 -11.10 -13.51
CA MET A 69 0.68 -12.07 -14.34
C MET A 69 -0.32 -13.08 -14.88
N VAL A 70 -0.48 -13.14 -16.20
CA VAL A 70 -1.33 -14.12 -16.88
C VAL A 70 -0.48 -15.05 -17.70
N LYS A 71 -0.79 -16.35 -17.69
CA LYS A 71 -0.10 -17.36 -18.47
C LYS A 71 -1.02 -17.85 -19.58
N ASP A 72 -0.66 -17.58 -20.82
CA ASP A 72 -1.37 -18.08 -22.00
C ASP A 72 -0.40 -18.93 -22.85
N GLY A 73 -0.62 -20.24 -22.80
CA GLY A 73 0.24 -21.24 -23.40
C GLY A 73 1.71 -21.14 -22.93
N PRO A 74 2.69 -20.96 -23.84
CA PRO A 74 4.10 -20.85 -23.49
C PRO A 74 4.51 -19.44 -23.06
N ARG A 75 3.62 -18.43 -23.17
CA ARG A 75 3.96 -17.02 -22.92
C ARG A 75 3.35 -16.54 -21.60
N VAL A 76 4.05 -15.61 -20.99
CA VAL A 76 3.61 -14.90 -19.78
C VAL A 76 3.40 -13.44 -20.15
N PHE A 77 2.27 -12.90 -19.72
CA PHE A 77 1.83 -11.54 -19.97
C PHE A 77 1.63 -10.80 -18.65
N ILE A 78 1.74 -9.48 -18.69
CA ILE A 78 1.41 -8.61 -17.56
C ILE A 78 0.23 -7.74 -17.99
N HIS A 79 -0.90 -7.90 -17.32
CA HIS A 79 -2.03 -7.00 -17.43
C HIS A 79 -1.90 -5.92 -16.35
N ASN A 80 -1.86 -4.66 -16.76
CA ASN A 80 -1.85 -3.51 -15.85
C ASN A 80 -3.27 -2.96 -15.76
N TYR A 81 -3.90 -3.09 -14.59
CA TYR A 81 -5.25 -2.59 -14.34
C TYR A 81 -5.18 -1.27 -13.59
N LYS A 82 -5.80 -0.22 -14.15
CA LYS A 82 -6.08 1.02 -13.42
C LYS A 82 -7.33 0.82 -12.57
N VAL A 83 -7.18 0.91 -11.25
CA VAL A 83 -8.25 0.64 -10.27
C VAL A 83 -8.38 1.82 -9.31
N SER A 84 -9.59 2.30 -9.07
CA SER A 84 -9.85 3.36 -8.08
C SER A 84 -9.59 2.86 -6.65
N ALA A 85 -9.40 3.78 -5.70
CA ALA A 85 -9.29 3.41 -4.29
C ALA A 85 -10.55 2.69 -3.76
N GLU A 86 -11.73 3.11 -4.20
CA GLU A 86 -13.02 2.53 -3.81
C GLU A 86 -13.22 1.10 -4.34
N ASP A 87 -12.64 0.78 -5.51
CA ASP A 87 -12.81 -0.52 -6.16
C ASP A 87 -11.65 -1.49 -5.90
N LEU A 88 -10.54 -1.03 -5.30
CA LEU A 88 -9.36 -1.86 -5.05
C LEU A 88 -9.71 -3.14 -4.30
N MET A 89 -10.48 -3.03 -3.21
CA MET A 89 -10.86 -4.21 -2.41
C MET A 89 -11.80 -5.15 -3.17
N LYS A 90 -12.69 -4.62 -4.01
CA LYS A 90 -13.56 -5.43 -4.87
C LYS A 90 -12.72 -6.17 -5.92
N PHE A 91 -11.73 -5.49 -6.50
CA PHE A 91 -10.81 -6.07 -7.47
C PHE A 91 -9.99 -7.20 -6.84
N ILE A 92 -9.34 -6.97 -5.70
CA ILE A 92 -8.55 -7.99 -4.99
C ILE A 92 -9.41 -9.21 -4.67
N LYS A 93 -10.65 -8.99 -4.21
CA LYS A 93 -11.58 -10.07 -3.89
C LYS A 93 -11.86 -11.00 -5.08
N ILE A 94 -11.91 -10.50 -6.31
CA ILE A 94 -12.10 -11.34 -7.50
C ILE A 94 -10.98 -12.38 -7.62
N TYR A 95 -9.73 -12.00 -7.31
CA TYR A 95 -8.58 -12.91 -7.36
C TYR A 95 -8.51 -13.84 -6.15
N VAL A 96 -8.85 -13.35 -4.94
CA VAL A 96 -8.93 -14.18 -3.73
C VAL A 96 -10.01 -15.26 -3.86
N ASP A 97 -11.14 -14.93 -4.49
CA ASP A 97 -12.24 -15.86 -4.75
C ASP A 97 -11.93 -16.85 -5.90
N GLY A 98 -10.76 -16.76 -6.54
CA GLY A 98 -10.38 -17.62 -7.67
C GLY A 98 -11.13 -17.34 -8.97
N ARG A 99 -11.78 -16.17 -9.09
CA ARG A 99 -12.52 -15.74 -10.30
C ARG A 99 -11.67 -14.90 -11.25
N GLY A 100 -10.52 -14.41 -10.81
CA GLY A 100 -9.56 -13.69 -11.63
C GLY A 100 -8.71 -14.64 -12.48
N ASP A 101 -8.36 -14.21 -13.69
CA ASP A 101 -7.40 -14.92 -14.53
C ASP A 101 -5.99 -14.39 -14.25
N GLY A 102 -5.08 -15.29 -13.86
CA GLY A 102 -3.71 -14.95 -13.47
C GLY A 102 -3.52 -14.66 -11.98
N GLN A 103 -2.38 -14.05 -11.67
CA GLN A 103 -1.93 -13.79 -10.29
C GLN A 103 -1.53 -12.33 -10.13
N ILE A 104 -2.08 -11.65 -9.12
CA ILE A 104 -1.60 -10.31 -8.73
C ILE A 104 -0.16 -10.44 -8.24
N ILE A 105 0.75 -9.69 -8.85
CA ILE A 105 2.18 -9.68 -8.50
C ILE A 105 2.63 -8.36 -7.89
N GLU A 106 1.89 -7.26 -8.14
CA GLU A 106 2.28 -5.91 -7.70
C GLU A 106 1.05 -4.99 -7.63
N ILE A 107 1.03 -4.08 -6.66
CA ILE A 107 0.02 -3.05 -6.50
C ILE A 107 0.74 -1.74 -6.20
N ASP A 108 0.70 -0.82 -7.15
CA ASP A 108 1.37 0.46 -7.07
C ASP A 108 0.35 1.59 -6.94
N LYS A 109 0.62 2.58 -6.10
CA LYS A 109 -0.20 3.79 -5.96
C LYS A 109 0.32 4.89 -6.88
N PHE A 110 -0.58 5.54 -7.61
CA PHE A 110 -0.27 6.65 -8.50
C PHE A 110 -1.21 7.82 -8.27
N PHE A 111 -0.67 9.04 -8.24
CA PHE A 111 -1.47 10.25 -8.30
C PHE A 111 -1.71 10.64 -9.77
N GLU A 112 -2.82 11.30 -10.07
CA GLU A 112 -3.07 11.80 -11.43
C GLU A 112 -1.98 12.78 -11.90
N GLU A 113 -1.38 13.50 -10.96
CA GLU A 113 -0.26 14.43 -11.18
C GLU A 113 1.02 13.73 -11.64
N ASP A 114 1.22 12.45 -11.31
CA ASP A 114 2.43 11.68 -11.66
C ASP A 114 2.46 11.23 -13.13
N TRP A 115 1.38 11.47 -13.88
CA TRP A 115 1.24 11.12 -15.29
C TRP A 115 1.52 12.29 -16.26
N ALA A 116 1.86 13.47 -15.72
CA ALA A 116 2.14 14.69 -16.49
C ALA A 116 3.61 14.79 -16.95
#